data_AF-A0A2H0YUQ5-F1
#
_entry.id   AF-A0A2H0YUQ5-F1
#
_cell.length_a   1.000
_cell.length_b   1.000
_cell.length_c   1.000
_cell.angle_alpha   90.00
_cell.angle_beta   90.00
_cell.angle_gamma   90.00
#
_symmetry.space_group_name_H-M   'P 1'
#
loop_
_entity.id
_entity.type
_entity.pdbx_description
1 polymer ?
#
loop_
_entity_poly.entity_id
_entity_poly.type
_entity_poly.pdbx_seq_one_letter_code
_entity_poly.pdbx_strand_id
1 'polypeptide(L)'
;MKKEHLRAIKQYLLVIILTIGAILAGLVAAGQGDKIKKLLGVILIGLIGLFAGLSAVDLSDDLADIGPDITEESGDNLYYVIEVIDGDTIKIDGNMKVRLIGIDAPEGNECYYEEAKDELTRLVQGKYVRLEKDIDSVDGLGRLLRYVYLPGEDLTENDIFVNEHLLRRGYAQTLSFPPNKRYNMLFVKAREQALIQRKGLWSDECDYLSEFEQEHALTREINEPPSDPNCLIKGNISSRGAGKLRLLINSTVSP
;
A
#
# COMPACT_ATOMS: atom_id res chain seq x y z
N MET A 1 -16.46 -14.99 -4.29
CA MET A 1 -15.44 -15.14 -5.35
C MET A 1 -14.59 -16.42 -5.23
N LYS A 2 -14.03 -16.80 -4.08
CA LYS A 2 -13.07 -17.94 -3.96
C LYS A 2 -13.53 -19.31 -4.51
N LYS A 3 -14.81 -19.69 -4.38
CA LYS A 3 -15.30 -21.02 -4.80
C LYS A 3 -15.35 -21.22 -6.32
N GLU A 4 -15.61 -20.16 -7.09
CA GLU A 4 -15.68 -20.26 -8.56
C GLU A 4 -14.29 -20.32 -9.19
N HIS A 5 -13.34 -19.54 -8.68
CA HIS A 5 -11.94 -19.62 -9.10
C HIS A 5 -11.32 -20.99 -8.80
N LEU A 6 -11.64 -21.59 -7.65
CA LEU A 6 -11.13 -22.93 -7.32
C LEU A 6 -11.70 -24.00 -8.26
N ARG A 7 -12.97 -23.90 -8.65
CA ARG A 7 -13.56 -24.79 -9.67
C ARG A 7 -12.87 -24.60 -11.02
N ALA A 8 -12.63 -23.34 -11.42
CA ALA A 8 -11.95 -23.02 -12.67
C ALA A 8 -10.51 -23.57 -12.70
N ILE A 9 -9.75 -23.44 -11.60
CA ILE A 9 -8.40 -23.99 -11.46
C ILE A 9 -8.42 -25.52 -11.52
N LYS A 10 -9.33 -26.18 -10.78
CA LYS A 10 -9.48 -27.65 -10.81
C LYS A 10 -9.82 -28.14 -12.22
N GLN A 11 -10.71 -27.45 -12.93
CA GLN A 11 -11.10 -27.79 -14.29
C GLN A 11 -9.97 -27.56 -15.30
N TYR A 12 -9.20 -26.49 -15.14
CA TYR A 12 -8.04 -26.21 -15.99
C TYR A 12 -6.94 -27.27 -15.81
N LEU A 13 -6.63 -27.63 -14.56
CA LEU A 13 -5.65 -28.66 -14.25
C LEU A 13 -6.07 -30.04 -14.79
N LEU A 14 -7.37 -30.36 -14.71
CA LEU A 14 -7.94 -31.58 -15.30
C LEU A 14 -7.69 -31.65 -16.81
N VAL A 15 -7.93 -30.56 -17.54
CA VAL A 15 -7.70 -30.51 -18.99
C VAL A 15 -6.22 -30.69 -19.34
N ILE A 16 -5.30 -30.10 -18.57
CA ILE A 16 -3.86 -30.28 -18.76
C ILE A 16 -3.45 -31.75 -18.55
N ILE A 17 -3.92 -32.39 -17.48
CA ILE A 17 -3.58 -33.78 -17.18
C ILE A 17 -4.09 -34.72 -18.29
N LEU A 18 -5.31 -34.51 -18.77
CA LEU A 18 -5.89 -35.31 -19.86
C LEU A 18 -5.14 -35.15 -21.19
N THR A 19 -4.72 -33.92 -21.52
CA THR A 19 -3.96 -33.67 -22.76
C THR A 19 -2.55 -34.28 -22.71
N ILE A 20 -1.84 -34.14 -21.59
CA ILE A 20 -0.54 -34.79 -21.38
C ILE A 20 -0.67 -36.31 -21.42
N GLY A 21 -1.71 -36.87 -20.78
CA GLY A 21 -2.00 -38.30 -20.81
C GLY A 21 -2.20 -38.84 -22.24
N ALA A 22 -2.96 -38.13 -23.07
CA ALA A 22 -3.18 -38.51 -24.47
C ALA A 22 -1.88 -38.47 -25.31
N ILE A 23 -1.03 -37.45 -25.11
CA ILE A 23 0.27 -37.33 -25.78
C ILE A 23 1.21 -38.48 -25.38
N LEU A 24 1.30 -38.79 -24.08
CA LEU A 24 2.11 -39.90 -23.57
C LEU A 24 1.62 -41.25 -24.09
N ALA A 25 0.30 -41.48 -24.13
CA ALA A 25 -0.28 -42.70 -24.71
C ALA A 25 0.08 -42.84 -26.20
N GLY A 26 0.03 -41.74 -26.96
CA GLY A 26 0.47 -41.70 -28.36
C GLY A 26 1.95 -42.05 -28.53
N LEU A 27 2.82 -41.52 -27.65
CA LEU A 27 4.26 -41.84 -27.65
C LEU A 27 4.55 -43.30 -27.28
N VAL A 28 3.80 -43.89 -26.35
CA VAL A 28 3.89 -45.33 -26.03
C VAL A 28 3.52 -46.18 -27.23
N ALA A 29 2.47 -45.80 -27.97
CA ALA A 29 2.03 -46.50 -29.17
C ALA A 29 3.03 -46.37 -30.33
N ALA A 30 3.67 -45.20 -30.48
CA ALA A 30 4.64 -44.91 -31.55
C ALA A 30 6.07 -45.40 -31.26
N GLY A 31 6.44 -45.65 -30.00
CA GLY A 31 7.81 -45.94 -29.60
C GLY A 31 8.32 -47.33 -30.00
N GLN A 32 9.38 -47.39 -30.82
CA GLN A 32 10.20 -48.58 -31.05
C GLN A 32 11.23 -48.73 -29.91
N GLY A 33 10.90 -49.55 -28.90
CA GLY A 33 11.85 -49.98 -27.87
C GLY A 33 11.19 -50.32 -26.54
N ASP A 34 11.32 -51.58 -26.09
CA ASP A 34 10.66 -52.08 -24.87
C ASP A 34 11.05 -51.32 -23.59
N LYS A 35 12.26 -50.75 -23.54
CA LYS A 35 12.70 -49.91 -22.40
C LYS A 35 11.94 -48.58 -22.33
N ILE A 36 11.65 -47.97 -23.47
CA ILE A 36 10.94 -46.68 -23.56
C ILE A 36 9.47 -46.87 -23.20
N LYS A 37 8.83 -47.97 -23.65
CA LYS A 37 7.46 -48.31 -23.28
C LYS A 37 7.29 -48.52 -21.78
N LYS A 38 8.24 -49.20 -21.13
CA LYS A 38 8.23 -49.40 -19.66
C LYS A 38 8.39 -48.07 -18.90
N LEU A 39 9.31 -47.21 -19.33
CA LEU A 39 9.53 -45.91 -18.70
C LEU A 39 8.29 -44.99 -18.82
N LEU A 40 7.71 -44.89 -20.02
CA LEU A 40 6.50 -44.09 -20.26
C LEU A 40 5.28 -44.64 -19.51
N GLY A 41 5.15 -45.96 -19.38
CA GLY A 41 4.09 -46.60 -18.60
C GLY A 41 4.14 -46.26 -17.11
N VAL A 42 5.34 -46.20 -16.51
CA VAL A 42 5.51 -45.82 -15.10
C VAL A 42 5.11 -44.36 -14.87
N ILE A 43 5.48 -43.46 -15.78
CA ILE A 43 5.10 -42.04 -15.72
C ILE A 43 3.57 -41.89 -15.82
N LEU A 44 2.92 -42.65 -16.71
CA LEU A 44 1.47 -42.62 -16.87
C LEU A 44 0.73 -43.10 -15.60
N ILE A 45 1.20 -44.18 -14.97
CA ILE A 45 0.63 -44.68 -13.71
C ILE A 45 0.82 -43.64 -12.58
N GLY A 46 1.98 -42.99 -12.52
CA GLY A 46 2.25 -41.93 -11.54
C GLY A 46 1.33 -40.71 -11.71
N LEU A 47 1.07 -40.28 -12.95
CA LEU A 47 0.15 -39.17 -13.26
C LEU A 47 -1.30 -39.52 -12.89
N ILE A 48 -1.74 -40.75 -13.15
CA ILE A 48 -3.08 -41.23 -12.75
C ILE A 48 -3.21 -41.28 -11.22
N GLY A 49 -2.18 -41.75 -10.51
CA GLY A 49 -2.14 -41.76 -9.05
C GLY A 49 -2.18 -40.36 -8.43
N LEU A 50 -1.45 -39.40 -9.01
CA LEU A 50 -1.46 -38.00 -8.60
C LEU A 50 -2.85 -37.36 -8.81
N PHE A 51 -3.51 -37.70 -9.92
CA PHE A 51 -4.86 -37.22 -10.23
C PHE A 51 -5.93 -37.78 -9.27
N ALA A 52 -5.85 -39.07 -8.94
CA ALA A 52 -6.72 -39.69 -7.94
C ALA A 52 -6.51 -39.08 -6.55
N GLY A 53 -5.25 -38.82 -6.17
CA GLY A 53 -4.91 -38.13 -4.93
C GLY A 53 -5.43 -36.71 -4.87
N LEU A 54 -5.35 -35.96 -5.98
CA LEU A 54 -5.84 -34.58 -6.04
C LEU A 54 -7.37 -34.47 -6.04
N SER A 55 -8.06 -35.48 -6.59
CA SER A 55 -9.53 -35.55 -6.60
C SER A 55 -10.10 -35.93 -5.23
N ALA A 56 -9.30 -36.56 -4.36
CA ALA A 56 -9.69 -36.99 -3.02
C ALA A 56 -9.41 -35.94 -1.92
N VAL A 57 -8.79 -34.80 -2.26
CA VAL A 57 -8.64 -33.68 -1.32
C VAL A 57 -9.94 -32.87 -1.31
N ASP A 58 -10.86 -33.32 -0.46
CA ASP A 58 -12.01 -32.53 -0.02
C ASP A 58 -11.53 -31.48 0.99
N LEU A 59 -11.09 -30.34 0.47
CA LEU A 59 -10.75 -29.16 1.26
C LEU A 59 -12.04 -28.39 1.62
N SER A 60 -12.92 -28.99 2.44
CA SER A 60 -14.15 -28.31 2.83
C SER A 60 -14.62 -28.45 4.28
N ASP A 61 -14.04 -29.29 5.14
CA ASP A 61 -14.68 -29.56 6.45
C ASP A 61 -13.91 -29.15 7.74
N ASP A 62 -12.74 -28.52 7.67
CA ASP A 62 -11.99 -28.13 8.89
C ASP A 62 -11.87 -26.61 9.18
N LEU A 63 -12.66 -25.75 8.50
CA LEU A 63 -12.61 -24.28 8.72
C LEU A 63 -13.82 -23.70 9.48
N ALA A 64 -14.47 -24.48 10.34
CA ALA A 64 -15.63 -24.01 11.09
C ALA A 64 -15.34 -23.52 12.53
N ASP A 65 -14.12 -23.67 13.07
CA ASP A 65 -13.88 -23.37 14.49
C ASP A 65 -12.52 -22.73 14.80
N ILE A 66 -12.09 -21.76 14.00
CA ILE A 66 -11.04 -20.82 14.40
C ILE A 66 -11.52 -19.41 14.06
N GLY A 67 -11.76 -18.60 15.10
CA GLY A 67 -12.06 -17.17 14.98
C GLY A 67 -10.97 -16.42 14.20
N PRO A 68 -11.15 -15.12 13.92
CA PRO A 68 -10.28 -14.39 13.00
C PRO A 68 -8.93 -14.08 13.66
N ASP A 69 -8.07 -15.08 13.81
CA ASP A 69 -6.63 -14.88 13.90
C ASP A 69 -6.11 -14.97 12.47
N ILE A 70 -5.99 -13.80 11.87
CA ILE A 70 -5.64 -13.59 10.48
C ILE A 70 -4.17 -14.01 10.34
N THR A 71 -3.94 -15.21 9.83
CA THR A 71 -2.64 -15.64 9.34
C THR A 71 -2.15 -14.62 8.32
N GLU A 72 -1.01 -13.99 8.63
CA GLU A 72 -0.24 -13.18 7.69
C GLU A 72 0.24 -14.07 6.54
N GLU A 73 -0.62 -14.29 5.55
CA GLU A 73 -0.16 -14.64 4.22
C GLU A 73 0.36 -13.36 3.59
N SER A 74 1.68 -13.25 3.52
CA SER A 74 2.39 -12.34 2.61
C SER A 74 2.18 -12.80 1.16
N GLY A 75 0.93 -12.83 0.73
CA GLY A 75 0.52 -12.85 -0.67
C GLY A 75 0.00 -11.47 -1.01
N ASP A 76 0.24 -11.03 -2.24
CA ASP A 76 -0.28 -9.81 -2.84
C ASP A 76 -1.82 -9.82 -2.89
N ASN A 77 -2.46 -9.81 -1.73
CA ASN A 77 -3.90 -9.74 -1.60
C ASN A 77 -4.31 -8.34 -2.04
N LEU A 78 -4.85 -8.30 -3.24
CA LEU A 78 -5.43 -7.11 -3.82
C LEU A 78 -6.88 -6.97 -3.39
N TYR A 79 -7.25 -5.75 -3.03
CA TYR A 79 -8.58 -5.37 -2.58
C TYR A 79 -9.19 -4.42 -3.60
N TYR A 80 -10.45 -4.64 -3.94
CA TYR A 80 -11.14 -3.82 -4.92
C TYR A 80 -11.70 -2.56 -4.24
N VAL A 81 -11.33 -1.38 -4.72
CA VAL A 81 -11.84 -0.11 -4.18
C VAL A 81 -13.18 0.21 -4.83
N ILE A 82 -14.23 0.15 -4.03
CA ILE A 82 -15.61 0.40 -4.48
C ILE A 82 -15.95 1.88 -4.51
N GLU A 83 -15.37 2.67 -3.62
CA GLU A 83 -15.74 4.07 -3.42
C GLU A 83 -14.62 4.81 -2.68
N VAL A 84 -14.36 6.06 -3.06
CA VAL A 84 -13.56 7.00 -2.28
C VAL A 84 -14.50 7.92 -1.50
N ILE A 85 -14.36 7.93 -0.16
CA ILE A 85 -15.26 8.66 0.73
C ILE A 85 -14.83 10.14 0.80
N ASP A 86 -13.55 10.37 1.08
CA ASP A 86 -12.87 11.66 1.19
C ASP A 86 -11.39 11.52 0.76
N GLY A 87 -10.55 12.55 0.96
CA GLY A 87 -9.18 12.59 0.46
C GLY A 87 -8.19 11.62 1.11
N ASP A 88 -8.59 10.85 2.13
CA ASP A 88 -7.74 9.86 2.78
C ASP A 88 -8.48 8.62 3.34
N THR A 89 -9.76 8.48 3.01
CA THR A 89 -10.59 7.33 3.38
C THR A 89 -11.20 6.70 2.13
N ILE A 90 -10.93 5.41 1.96
CA ILE A 90 -11.50 4.60 0.88
C ILE A 90 -12.39 3.51 1.44
N LYS A 91 -13.22 2.96 0.59
CA LYS A 91 -14.08 1.83 0.88
C LYS A 91 -13.76 0.71 -0.10
N ILE A 92 -13.57 -0.48 0.43
CA ILE A 92 -13.19 -1.68 -0.34
C ILE A 92 -14.33 -2.70 -0.38
N ASP A 93 -14.13 -3.75 -1.16
CA ASP A 93 -15.01 -4.91 -1.18
C ASP A 93 -15.28 -5.47 0.24
N GLY A 94 -16.51 -5.97 0.45
CA GLY A 94 -16.98 -6.28 1.79
C GLY A 94 -17.41 -5.07 2.62
N ASN A 95 -17.53 -3.88 2.00
CA ASN A 95 -18.05 -2.65 2.62
C ASN A 95 -17.20 -2.16 3.80
N MET A 96 -15.92 -2.54 3.83
CA MET A 96 -14.96 -2.12 4.86
C MET A 96 -14.39 -0.74 4.50
N LYS A 97 -14.23 0.12 5.50
CA LYS A 97 -13.57 1.42 5.35
C LYS A 97 -12.10 1.30 5.69
N VAL A 98 -11.25 1.97 4.93
CA VAL A 98 -9.81 2.02 5.11
C VAL A 98 -9.40 3.49 5.24
N ARG A 99 -8.78 3.84 6.36
CA ARG A 99 -8.15 5.15 6.59
C ARG A 99 -6.66 5.03 6.26
N LEU A 100 -6.19 5.93 5.39
CA LEU A 100 -4.79 5.97 4.98
C LEU A 100 -3.93 6.44 6.15
N ILE A 101 -2.95 5.61 6.54
CA ILE A 101 -2.05 5.92 7.65
C ILE A 101 -1.10 7.06 7.27
N GLY A 102 -0.85 7.97 8.20
CA GLY A 102 0.24 8.94 8.12
C GLY A 102 -0.08 10.21 7.34
N ILE A 103 -1.31 10.32 6.83
CA ILE A 103 -1.78 11.49 6.07
C ILE A 103 -3.11 12.01 6.65
N ASP A 104 -3.36 13.29 6.40
CA ASP A 104 -4.62 13.97 6.67
C ASP A 104 -4.96 14.87 5.49
N ALA A 105 -6.03 14.53 4.79
CA ALA A 105 -6.55 15.35 3.71
C ALA A 105 -7.47 16.45 4.28
N PRO A 106 -7.68 17.56 3.55
CA PRO A 106 -8.65 18.57 3.96
C PRO A 106 -10.05 17.95 4.09
N GLU A 107 -10.91 18.57 4.90
CA GLU A 107 -12.29 18.15 5.13
C GLU A 107 -13.32 19.26 4.82
N GLY A 108 -14.48 18.86 4.28
CA GLY A 108 -15.64 19.74 4.11
C GLY A 108 -15.39 20.93 3.19
N ASN A 109 -15.34 22.14 3.75
CA ASN A 109 -15.14 23.38 3.00
C ASN A 109 -13.70 23.89 3.08
N GLU A 110 -12.77 23.09 3.59
CA GLU A 110 -11.36 23.44 3.60
C GLU A 110 -10.80 23.54 2.18
N CYS A 111 -9.81 24.42 2.00
CA CYS A 111 -9.16 24.58 0.71
C CYS A 111 -8.59 23.25 0.23
N TYR A 112 -8.74 22.95 -1.06
CA TYR A 112 -8.25 21.73 -1.69
C TYR A 112 -8.97 20.42 -1.31
N TYR A 113 -10.13 20.49 -0.64
CA TYR A 113 -10.94 19.33 -0.28
C TYR A 113 -11.34 18.46 -1.48
N GLU A 114 -11.97 19.06 -2.49
CA GLU A 114 -12.47 18.33 -3.66
C GLU A 114 -11.31 17.79 -4.50
N GLU A 115 -10.25 18.58 -4.67
CA GLU A 115 -9.06 18.21 -5.43
C GLU A 115 -8.33 17.01 -4.81
N ALA A 116 -8.26 16.95 -3.48
CA ALA A 116 -7.68 15.81 -2.76
C ALA A 116 -8.51 14.54 -2.95
N LYS A 117 -9.83 14.66 -2.84
CA LYS A 117 -10.76 13.55 -3.07
C LYS A 117 -10.73 13.06 -4.51
N ASP A 118 -10.69 13.98 -5.48
CA ASP A 118 -10.64 13.67 -6.90
C ASP A 118 -9.33 12.96 -7.28
N GLU A 119 -8.20 13.39 -6.71
CA GLU A 119 -6.93 12.71 -6.97
C GLU A 119 -6.94 11.28 -6.42
N LEU A 120 -7.40 11.09 -5.18
CA LEU A 120 -7.51 9.74 -4.61
C LEU A 120 -8.48 8.89 -5.45
N THR A 121 -9.60 9.45 -5.86
CA THR A 121 -10.57 8.79 -6.76
C THR A 121 -9.92 8.35 -8.06
N ARG A 122 -9.20 9.25 -8.73
CA ARG A 122 -8.48 8.98 -9.98
C ARG A 122 -7.45 7.87 -9.82
N LEU A 123 -6.74 7.84 -8.70
CA LEU A 123 -5.71 6.85 -8.43
C LEU A 123 -6.33 5.47 -8.20
N VAL A 124 -7.33 5.34 -7.32
CA VAL A 124 -7.68 4.02 -6.79
C VAL A 124 -9.11 3.56 -7.07
N GLN A 125 -10.06 4.45 -7.36
CA GLN A 125 -11.47 4.03 -7.48
C GLN A 125 -11.66 3.07 -8.66
N GLY A 126 -12.35 1.96 -8.41
CA GLY A 126 -12.59 0.93 -9.42
C GLY A 126 -11.35 0.11 -9.76
N LYS A 127 -10.28 0.20 -8.97
CA LYS A 127 -9.03 -0.55 -9.15
C LYS A 127 -8.75 -1.46 -7.97
N TYR A 128 -7.81 -2.37 -8.18
CA TYR A 128 -7.28 -3.26 -7.18
C TYR A 128 -6.05 -2.64 -6.51
N VAL A 129 -6.06 -2.56 -5.18
CA VAL A 129 -4.96 -2.01 -4.38
C VAL A 129 -4.43 -3.03 -3.39
N ARG A 130 -3.13 -2.99 -3.12
CA ARG A 130 -2.52 -3.74 -2.02
C ARG A 130 -2.59 -2.90 -0.74
N LEU A 131 -3.01 -3.54 0.35
CA LEU A 131 -3.17 -2.92 1.65
C LEU A 131 -2.13 -3.47 2.62
N GLU A 132 -1.33 -2.59 3.20
CA GLU A 132 -0.30 -2.95 4.17
C GLU A 132 -0.65 -2.36 5.53
N LYS A 133 -0.69 -3.22 6.56
CA LYS A 133 -0.91 -2.81 7.95
C LYS A 133 0.41 -2.38 8.58
N ASP A 134 0.35 -1.41 9.50
CA ASP A 134 1.44 -1.18 10.45
C ASP A 134 1.21 -1.95 11.77
N ILE A 135 1.30 -1.29 12.93
CA ILE A 135 1.15 -1.95 14.24
C ILE A 135 -0.33 -2.11 14.59
N ASP A 136 -1.11 -1.03 14.52
CA ASP A 136 -2.56 -1.10 14.72
C ASP A 136 -3.27 -1.52 13.45
N SER A 137 -4.36 -2.27 13.60
CA SER A 137 -5.17 -2.75 12.48
C SER A 137 -6.40 -1.89 12.23
N VAL A 138 -6.97 -1.29 13.27
CA VAL A 138 -8.28 -0.63 13.24
C VAL A 138 -8.24 0.58 14.17
N ASP A 139 -8.88 1.69 13.80
CA ASP A 139 -9.05 2.85 14.67
C ASP A 139 -10.30 2.76 15.58
N GLY A 140 -10.51 3.77 16.43
CA GLY A 140 -11.66 3.83 17.33
C GLY A 140 -13.03 3.91 16.62
N LEU A 141 -13.06 4.18 15.31
CA LEU A 141 -14.27 4.25 14.50
C LEU A 141 -14.52 2.96 13.70
N GLY A 142 -13.68 1.94 13.88
CA GLY A 142 -13.80 0.67 13.16
C GLY A 142 -13.24 0.70 11.74
N ARG A 143 -12.48 1.73 11.34
CA ARG A 143 -11.83 1.80 10.02
C ARG A 143 -10.52 1.02 10.05
N LEU A 144 -10.22 0.28 8.99
CA LEU A 144 -8.93 -0.37 8.83
C LEU A 144 -7.84 0.70 8.63
N LEU A 145 -6.75 0.60 9.38
CA LEU A 145 -5.58 1.47 9.21
C LEU A 145 -4.60 0.82 8.24
N ARG A 146 -4.41 1.39 7.05
CA ARG A 146 -3.51 0.82 6.03
C ARG A 146 -2.66 1.86 5.30
N TYR A 147 -1.49 1.42 4.86
CA TYR A 147 -0.77 1.98 3.72
C TYR A 147 -1.33 1.36 2.44
N VAL A 148 -1.51 2.19 1.41
CA VAL A 148 -2.19 1.78 0.17
C VAL A 148 -1.21 1.87 -0.99
N TYR A 149 -1.09 0.77 -1.72
CA TYR A 149 -0.28 0.68 -2.93
C TYR A 149 -1.17 0.36 -4.12
N LEU A 150 -1.06 1.14 -5.19
CA LEU A 150 -1.64 0.81 -6.47
C LEU A 150 -0.57 0.06 -7.28
N PRO A 151 -0.76 -1.23 -7.59
CA PRO A 151 0.19 -1.97 -8.41
C PRO A 151 0.35 -1.36 -9.80
N GLY A 152 1.55 -1.47 -10.37
CA GLY A 152 1.77 -1.18 -11.79
C GLY A 152 0.91 -2.08 -12.69
N GLU A 153 0.59 -1.61 -13.90
CA GLU A 153 -0.25 -2.41 -14.82
C GLU A 153 0.48 -3.64 -15.36
N ASP A 154 1.81 -3.58 -15.44
CA ASP A 154 2.67 -4.68 -15.84
C ASP A 154 3.98 -4.75 -15.03
N LEU A 155 4.82 -5.73 -15.35
CA LEU A 155 6.09 -5.99 -14.65
C LEU A 155 7.16 -4.90 -14.87
N THR A 156 6.92 -3.91 -15.73
CA THR A 156 7.85 -2.83 -16.04
C THR A 156 7.53 -1.55 -15.27
N GLU A 157 6.32 -1.43 -14.73
CA GLU A 157 5.87 -0.31 -13.92
C GLU A 157 6.04 -0.59 -12.42
N ASN A 158 6.42 0.44 -11.66
CA ASN A 158 6.51 0.35 -10.21
C ASN A 158 5.14 0.65 -9.57
N ASP A 159 4.86 0.01 -8.44
CA ASP A 159 3.74 0.36 -7.57
C ASP A 159 3.76 1.87 -7.22
N ILE A 160 2.58 2.49 -7.23
CA ILE A 160 2.38 3.83 -6.68
C ILE A 160 2.05 3.68 -5.20
N PHE A 161 2.92 4.20 -4.33
CA PHE A 161 2.60 4.35 -2.92
C PHE A 161 1.66 5.55 -2.73
N VAL A 162 0.36 5.28 -2.62
CA VAL A 162 -0.70 6.30 -2.67
C VAL A 162 -0.55 7.34 -1.57
N ASN A 163 -0.27 6.92 -0.32
CA ASN A 163 -0.10 7.84 0.80
C ASN A 163 1.03 8.86 0.54
N GLU A 164 2.15 8.39 0.01
CA GLU A 164 3.31 9.23 -0.30
C GLU A 164 3.03 10.16 -1.47
N HIS A 165 2.35 9.64 -2.50
CA HIS A 165 1.97 10.41 -3.68
C HIS A 165 1.07 11.59 -3.32
N LEU A 166 0.05 11.38 -2.49
CA LEU A 166 -0.85 12.45 -2.04
C LEU A 166 -0.08 13.57 -1.34
N LEU A 167 0.86 13.23 -0.45
CA LEU A 167 1.73 14.21 0.21
C LEU A 167 2.63 14.95 -0.79
N ARG A 168 3.32 14.21 -1.67
CA ARG A 168 4.28 14.75 -2.66
C ARG A 168 3.61 15.70 -3.66
N ARG A 169 2.32 15.51 -3.90
CA ARG A 169 1.51 16.34 -4.79
C ARG A 169 0.72 17.43 -4.06
N GLY A 170 0.78 17.46 -2.72
CA GLY A 170 0.14 18.50 -1.90
C GLY A 170 -1.36 18.30 -1.70
N TYR A 171 -1.88 17.07 -1.79
CA TYR A 171 -3.29 16.77 -1.54
C TYR A 171 -3.60 16.44 -0.06
N ALA A 172 -2.57 16.29 0.76
CA ALA A 172 -2.71 15.98 2.17
C ALA A 172 -1.53 16.54 2.97
N GLN A 173 -1.70 16.62 4.29
CA GLN A 173 -0.66 16.89 5.26
C GLN A 173 -0.19 15.60 5.94
N THR A 174 0.93 15.67 6.65
CA THR A 174 1.46 14.55 7.43
C THR A 174 0.75 14.43 8.77
N LEU A 175 0.22 13.25 9.10
CA LEU A 175 -0.39 12.96 10.40
C LEU A 175 0.36 11.82 11.09
N SER A 176 1.25 12.15 12.01
CA SER A 176 2.10 11.16 12.68
C SER A 176 1.57 10.82 14.08
N PHE A 177 0.88 9.67 14.22
CA PHE A 177 0.40 9.17 15.50
C PHE A 177 1.05 7.82 15.87
N PRO A 178 1.69 7.67 17.04
CA PRO A 178 2.21 6.35 17.49
C PRO A 178 1.07 5.35 17.67
N PRO A 179 1.31 4.04 17.48
CA PRO A 179 2.56 3.39 17.09
C PRO A 179 2.84 3.39 15.57
N ASN A 180 1.88 3.78 14.72
CA ASN A 180 1.95 3.62 13.26
C ASN A 180 2.84 4.67 12.58
N LYS A 181 4.15 4.45 12.59
CA LYS A 181 5.17 5.43 12.15
C LYS A 181 6.15 4.91 11.11
N ARG A 182 5.92 3.72 10.53
CA ARG A 182 6.86 3.05 9.61
C ARG A 182 7.41 3.96 8.51
N TYR A 183 6.57 4.78 7.88
CA TYR A 183 6.95 5.65 6.76
C TYR A 183 7.06 7.14 7.10
N ASN A 184 7.07 7.52 8.39
CA ASN A 184 7.06 8.94 8.79
C ASN A 184 8.14 9.80 8.12
N MET A 185 9.39 9.30 8.05
CA MET A 185 10.48 10.05 7.42
C MET A 185 10.27 10.26 5.91
N LEU A 186 9.65 9.29 5.24
CA LEU A 186 9.31 9.39 3.82
C LEU A 186 8.22 10.45 3.61
N PHE A 187 7.18 10.41 4.45
CA PHE A 187 6.06 11.35 4.41
C PHE A 187 6.47 12.80 4.68
N VAL A 188 7.34 13.02 5.67
CA VAL A 188 7.90 14.35 5.95
C VAL A 188 8.63 14.89 4.71
N LYS A 189 9.48 14.08 4.07
CA LYS A 189 10.20 14.48 2.85
C LYS A 189 9.26 14.76 1.68
N ALA A 190 8.24 13.95 1.49
CA ALA A 190 7.24 14.13 0.43
C ALA A 190 6.51 15.47 0.59
N ARG A 191 6.05 15.77 1.82
CA ARG A 191 5.42 17.04 2.18
C ARG A 191 6.36 18.23 1.97
N GLU A 192 7.61 18.13 2.42
CA GLU A 192 8.62 19.19 2.23
C GLU A 192 8.86 19.48 0.74
N GLN A 193 8.85 18.47 -0.12
CA GLN A 193 8.98 18.67 -1.56
C GLN A 193 7.76 19.37 -2.14
N ALA A 194 6.55 19.05 -1.69
CA ALA A 194 5.33 19.73 -2.11
C ALA A 194 5.32 21.20 -1.70
N LEU A 195 5.79 21.51 -0.49
CA LEU A 195 6.01 22.88 0.01
C LEU A 195 6.98 23.68 -0.86
N ILE A 196 8.19 23.14 -1.10
CA ILE A 196 9.21 23.82 -1.91
C ILE A 196 8.72 24.08 -3.33
N GLN A 197 7.91 23.17 -3.86
CA GLN A 197 7.36 23.26 -5.21
C GLN A 197 6.03 24.00 -5.29
N ARG A 198 5.51 24.52 -4.17
CA ARG A 198 4.20 25.20 -4.05
C ARG A 198 3.05 24.42 -4.69
N LYS A 199 2.91 23.16 -4.33
CA LYS A 199 1.89 22.26 -4.88
C LYS A 199 0.69 22.11 -3.95
N GLY A 200 -0.50 22.03 -4.54
CA GLY A 200 -1.73 21.71 -3.84
C GLY A 200 -2.03 22.65 -2.68
N LEU A 201 -2.20 22.11 -1.48
CA LEU A 201 -2.36 22.86 -0.22
C LEU A 201 -1.30 23.93 0.01
N TRP A 202 -0.13 23.79 -0.60
CA TRP A 202 1.01 24.70 -0.46
C TRP A 202 1.14 25.69 -1.63
N SER A 203 0.16 25.72 -2.54
CA SER A 203 0.09 26.70 -3.61
C SER A 203 -0.40 28.05 -3.09
N ASP A 204 -0.32 29.08 -3.93
CA ASP A 204 -0.83 30.41 -3.59
C ASP A 204 -2.38 30.48 -3.62
N GLU A 205 -3.06 29.38 -3.99
CA GLU A 205 -4.53 29.29 -4.02
C GLU A 205 -5.12 29.02 -2.63
N CYS A 206 -4.34 28.40 -1.75
CA CYS A 206 -4.73 28.12 -0.37
C CYS A 206 -3.93 29.01 0.60
N ASP A 207 -4.62 29.66 1.55
CA ASP A 207 -3.97 30.43 2.63
C ASP A 207 -3.43 29.52 3.75
N TYR A 208 -2.87 28.37 3.39
CA TYR A 208 -2.42 27.34 4.34
C TYR A 208 -1.03 27.65 4.91
N LEU A 209 -0.23 28.43 4.19
CA LEU A 209 1.13 28.80 4.59
C LEU A 209 1.14 29.83 5.73
N SER A 210 0.13 30.69 5.81
CA SER A 210 0.06 31.72 6.87
C SER A 210 -0.16 31.09 8.25
N GLU A 211 -0.91 29.99 8.34
CA GLU A 211 -1.14 29.25 9.59
C GLU A 211 0.13 28.49 10.04
N PHE A 212 0.81 27.81 9.11
CA PHE A 212 2.05 27.09 9.40
C PHE A 212 3.19 28.04 9.81
N GLU A 213 3.30 29.21 9.17
CA GLU A 213 4.28 30.23 9.53
C GLU A 213 3.99 30.83 10.91
N GLN A 214 2.73 30.97 11.32
CA GLN A 214 2.34 31.45 12.64
C GLN A 214 2.73 30.47 13.75
N GLU A 215 2.49 29.17 13.57
CA GLU A 215 2.86 28.15 14.57
C GLU A 215 4.39 28.02 14.74
N HIS A 216 5.14 28.14 13.63
CA HIS A 216 6.60 28.13 13.65
C HIS A 216 7.21 29.45 14.13
N ALA A 217 6.55 30.59 13.93
CA ALA A 217 6.97 31.87 14.51
C ALA A 217 6.85 31.84 16.04
N LEU A 218 5.76 31.28 16.56
CA LEU A 218 5.52 31.16 18.00
C LEU A 218 6.56 30.26 18.70
N THR A 219 7.05 29.20 18.04
CA THR A 219 8.14 28.35 18.57
C THR A 219 9.53 28.99 18.49
N ARG A 220 9.73 30.01 17.66
CA ARG A 220 11.00 30.77 17.61
C ARG A 220 11.15 31.72 18.79
N GLU A 221 10.05 32.26 19.33
CA GLU A 221 10.09 33.10 20.54
C GLU A 221 10.49 32.31 21.82
N ILE A 222 10.35 30.99 21.84
CA ILE A 222 10.76 30.14 22.97
C ILE A 222 12.27 29.79 22.95
N ASN A 223 13.01 30.28 21.95
CA ASN A 223 14.47 30.20 21.91
C ASN A 223 15.10 31.56 22.24
N GLU A 224 14.60 32.24 23.26
CA GLU A 224 15.38 33.30 23.88
C GLU A 224 16.70 32.69 24.39
N PRO A 225 17.87 33.27 24.04
CA PRO A 225 19.12 32.85 24.64
C PRO A 225 19.00 32.95 26.16
N PRO A 226 19.59 32.03 26.94
CA PRO A 226 19.53 32.09 28.39
C PRO A 226 19.92 33.49 28.86
N SER A 227 19.14 34.06 29.77
CA SER A 227 19.33 35.41 30.30
C SER A 227 20.69 35.64 30.97
N ASP A 228 21.44 34.57 31.20
CA ASP A 228 22.80 34.58 31.70
C ASP A 228 23.83 34.43 30.56
N PRO A 229 24.62 35.49 30.24
CA PRO A 229 25.64 35.44 29.21
C PRO A 229 26.80 34.46 29.50
N ASN A 230 26.89 33.92 30.73
CA ASN A 230 27.88 32.90 31.10
C ASN A 230 27.29 31.48 31.17
N CYS A 231 26.07 31.25 30.67
CA CYS A 231 25.50 29.92 30.59
C CYS A 231 26.33 29.04 29.63
N LEU A 232 27.23 28.23 30.19
CA LEU A 232 27.93 27.16 29.47
C LEU A 232 26.91 26.07 29.09
N ILE A 233 26.28 26.22 27.93
CA ILE A 233 25.49 25.15 27.32
C ILE A 233 26.44 24.00 26.98
N LYS A 234 26.42 22.94 27.79
CA LYS A 234 27.06 21.66 27.45
C LYS A 234 26.20 20.97 26.38
N GLY A 235 26.44 21.32 25.12
CA GLY A 235 25.69 20.78 23.99
C GLY A 235 25.82 19.26 23.89
N ASN A 236 24.68 18.56 23.88
CA ASN A 236 24.63 17.17 23.45
C ASN A 236 24.53 17.18 21.91
N ILE A 237 25.66 17.30 21.22
CA ILE A 237 25.72 17.03 19.78
C ILE A 237 25.67 15.51 19.64
N SER A 238 24.46 14.97 19.41
CA SER A 238 24.33 13.69 18.74
C SER A 238 24.85 13.88 17.32
N SER A 239 25.93 13.18 16.97
CA SER A 239 26.50 13.13 15.61
C SER A 239 25.62 12.37 14.60
N ARG A 240 24.32 12.20 14.88
CA ARG A 240 23.36 11.56 13.97
C ARG A 240 22.09 12.39 13.84
N GLY A 241 22.05 13.19 12.77
CA GLY A 241 20.86 13.46 11.95
C GLY A 241 19.82 14.45 12.49
N ALA A 242 20.04 15.74 12.25
CA ALA A 242 18.98 16.71 11.90
C ALA A 242 19.65 18.05 11.56
N GLY A 243 20.19 18.15 10.34
CA GLY A 243 20.62 19.43 9.79
C GLY A 243 19.40 20.31 9.58
N LYS A 244 19.24 21.31 10.45
CA LYS A 244 18.23 22.38 10.36
C LYS A 244 18.39 23.06 8.99
N LEU A 245 17.48 22.80 8.06
CA LEU A 245 17.49 23.41 6.73
C LEU A 245 17.08 24.88 6.87
N ARG A 246 18.02 25.78 6.60
CA ARG A 246 17.78 27.23 6.56
C ARG A 246 17.42 27.59 5.12
N LEU A 247 16.14 27.78 4.84
CA LEU A 247 15.67 28.41 3.61
C LEU A 247 15.97 29.91 3.70
N LEU A 248 16.97 30.36 2.95
CA LEU A 248 17.12 31.78 2.61
C LEU A 248 16.27 32.02 1.36
N ILE A 249 15.07 32.55 1.54
CA ILE A 249 14.26 33.03 0.43
C ILE A 249 14.79 34.43 0.11
N ASN A 250 15.50 34.56 -1.00
CA ASN A 250 15.98 35.84 -1.50
C ASN A 250 14.79 36.62 -2.07
N SER A 251 14.26 37.58 -1.31
CA SER A 251 13.25 38.53 -1.77
C SER A 251 13.92 39.84 -2.21
N THR A 252 14.34 39.94 -3.47
CA THR A 252 14.62 41.24 -4.11
C THR A 252 14.41 41.18 -5.62
N VAL A 253 13.18 41.41 -6.07
CA VAL A 253 12.77 42.05 -7.35
C VAL A 253 11.35 42.55 -7.05
N SER A 254 10.96 43.83 -6.99
CA SER A 254 11.20 45.01 -7.84
C SER A 254 10.62 46.27 -7.11
N PRO A 255 10.61 47.51 -7.67
CA PRO A 255 10.90 47.95 -9.04
C PRO A 255 12.25 48.63 -9.25
#